data_AF-A0A814XGK4-F1
#
_entry.id   AF-A0A814XGK4-F1
#
_cell.length_a   1.000
_cell.length_b   1.000
_cell.length_c   1.000
_cell.angle_alpha   90.00
_cell.angle_beta   90.00
_cell.angle_gamma   90.00
#
_symmetry.space_group_name_H-M   'P 1'
#
loop_
_entity.id
_entity.type
_entity.pdbx_description
1 polymer ?
#
loop_
_entity_poly.entity_id
_entity_poly.type
_entity_poly.pdbx_seq_one_letter_code
_entity_poly.pdbx_strand_id
1 'polypeptide(L)'
;MTLISLILIILATATSHAANWAGKWDIDSGCDTGICCCFYRQVIISAEGLFQTHLEGHNCPPTPNNASDYSSVYQFKVQMENTTFQQVIFDYTVVEFVLDTQDTIRTQNLNNSKCDVNYTRNDVAKPNWIGLWDVKPGCNEDECCCFVNQASVSSNPHGLTIDTDVRGAPCQEQLNASHVKFDIPSQPEFVNELIILGSWNRFAQSVDQNTIYQKNLQYPRCSAGAIRVTPATNASTAEPGTTAKHSSSLSIYETNTAVFAISLVLSKFF
;
A
#
# COMPACT_ATOMS: atom_id res chain seq x y z
N MET A 1 -42.61 -38.79 5.12
CA MET A 1 -42.08 -37.54 5.71
C MET A 1 -40.59 -37.74 5.93
N THR A 2 -39.79 -37.22 5.00
CA THR A 2 -38.33 -37.41 4.98
C THR A 2 -37.70 -36.08 5.37
N LEU A 3 -37.09 -36.04 6.55
CA LEU A 3 -36.44 -34.85 7.10
C LEU A 3 -35.08 -34.68 6.38
N ILE A 4 -34.98 -33.70 5.49
CA ILE A 4 -33.72 -33.32 4.85
C ILE A 4 -32.99 -32.40 5.84
N SER A 5 -32.01 -32.95 6.56
CA SER A 5 -31.05 -32.16 7.34
C SER A 5 -30.18 -31.35 6.39
N LEU A 6 -30.45 -30.05 6.32
CA LEU A 6 -29.60 -29.07 5.66
C LEU A 6 -28.39 -28.81 6.58
N ILE A 7 -27.26 -29.45 6.30
CA ILE A 7 -25.99 -29.13 6.94
C ILE A 7 -25.52 -27.79 6.34
N LEU A 8 -25.74 -26.71 7.09
CA LEU A 8 -25.20 -25.40 6.79
C LEU A 8 -23.69 -25.43 7.10
N ILE A 9 -22.86 -25.73 6.11
CA ILE A 9 -21.41 -25.56 6.19
C ILE A 9 -21.16 -24.06 6.11
N ILE A 10 -21.08 -23.41 7.26
CA ILE A 10 -20.53 -22.06 7.36
C ILE A 10 -19.01 -22.20 7.13
N LEU A 11 -18.57 -22.04 5.88
CA LEU A 11 -17.17 -21.69 5.62
C LEU A 11 -16.99 -20.29 6.21
N ALA A 12 -16.56 -20.21 7.46
CA ALA A 12 -15.97 -18.99 7.97
C ALA A 12 -14.73 -18.73 7.13
N THR A 13 -14.84 -17.80 6.18
CA THR A 13 -13.69 -17.17 5.56
C THR A 13 -12.91 -16.51 6.69
N ALA A 14 -11.88 -17.19 7.19
CA ALA A 14 -10.89 -16.57 8.04
C ALA A 14 -10.29 -15.43 7.21
N THR A 15 -10.80 -14.22 7.41
CA THR A 15 -10.27 -13.00 6.81
C THR A 15 -8.85 -12.89 7.33
N SER A 16 -7.89 -13.10 6.43
CA SER A 16 -6.49 -13.28 6.74
C SER A 16 -5.87 -11.97 7.24
N HIS A 17 -6.10 -11.63 8.51
CA HIS A 17 -5.36 -10.56 9.19
C HIS A 17 -3.85 -10.80 9.11
N ALA A 18 -3.43 -12.06 8.97
CA ALA A 18 -2.05 -12.43 8.71
C ALA A 18 -1.46 -11.82 7.43
N ALA A 19 -2.27 -11.49 6.42
CA ALA A 19 -1.80 -10.87 5.18
C ALA A 19 -1.28 -9.44 5.39
N ASN A 20 -1.78 -8.72 6.41
CA ASN A 20 -1.37 -7.34 6.67
C ASN A 20 0.02 -7.25 7.30
N TRP A 21 0.42 -8.26 8.06
CA TRP A 21 1.73 -8.33 8.73
C TRP A 21 2.83 -8.91 7.83
N ALA A 22 2.46 -9.71 6.84
CA ALA A 22 3.41 -10.46 6.03
C ALA A 22 4.32 -9.53 5.22
N GLY A 23 5.62 -9.52 5.48
CA GLY A 23 6.57 -8.68 4.76
C GLY A 23 7.94 -8.63 5.41
N LYS A 24 8.76 -7.70 4.94
CA LYS A 24 10.10 -7.39 5.43
C LYS A 24 10.11 -6.02 6.08
N TRP A 25 10.56 -6.00 7.31
CA TRP A 25 10.52 -4.85 8.19
C TRP A 25 11.93 -4.53 8.62
N ASP A 26 12.43 -3.36 8.24
CA ASP A 26 13.75 -2.92 8.64
C ASP A 26 13.65 -2.13 9.94
N ILE A 27 14.69 -2.24 10.75
CA ILE A 27 14.79 -1.52 12.01
C ILE A 27 15.07 -0.06 11.69
N ASP A 28 14.15 0.83 12.07
CA ASP A 28 14.26 2.27 11.82
C ASP A 28 15.17 2.91 12.88
N SER A 29 14.91 2.59 14.16
CA SER A 29 15.71 3.03 15.29
C SER A 29 15.31 2.32 16.59
N GLY A 30 16.19 2.41 17.59
CA GLY A 30 15.92 1.94 18.93
C GLY A 30 16.64 0.64 19.29
N CYS A 31 16.79 0.43 20.60
CA CYS A 31 17.56 -0.60 21.27
C CYS A 31 19.06 -0.32 21.47
N ASP A 32 19.44 -0.12 22.73
CA ASP A 32 20.83 -0.03 23.18
C ASP A 32 21.40 -1.44 23.36
N THR A 33 22.20 -1.90 22.40
CA THR A 33 22.83 -3.24 22.41
C THR A 33 23.79 -3.45 23.59
N GLY A 34 24.24 -2.38 24.26
CA GLY A 34 25.05 -2.46 25.47
C GLY A 34 24.26 -2.85 26.71
N ILE A 35 22.92 -2.70 26.67
CA ILE A 35 22.02 -2.95 27.82
C ILE A 35 20.99 -4.03 27.50
N CYS A 36 20.60 -4.17 26.23
CA CYS A 36 19.49 -4.98 25.78
C CYS A 36 19.92 -6.04 24.76
N CYS A 37 19.15 -7.13 24.69
CA CYS A 37 19.15 -8.02 23.54
C CYS A 37 18.19 -7.46 22.49
N CYS A 38 18.75 -7.00 21.39
CA CYS A 38 18.06 -6.21 20.37
C CYS A 38 17.80 -7.04 19.13
N PHE A 39 16.66 -6.82 18.47
CA PHE A 39 16.51 -7.24 17.09
C PHE A 39 17.52 -6.52 16.22
N TYR A 40 18.04 -7.23 15.21
CA TYR A 40 19.10 -6.77 14.35
C TYR A 40 18.76 -6.99 12.88
N ARG A 41 19.17 -6.04 12.04
CA ARG A 41 18.87 -5.95 10.59
C ARG A 41 17.39 -5.83 10.28
N GLN A 42 16.75 -6.98 10.05
CA GLN A 42 15.45 -7.09 9.41
C GLN A 42 14.63 -8.18 10.08
N VAL A 43 13.35 -7.88 10.25
CA VAL A 43 12.30 -8.81 10.62
C VAL A 43 11.57 -9.24 9.35
N ILE A 44 11.38 -10.54 9.16
CA ILE A 44 10.61 -11.12 8.07
C ILE A 44 9.40 -11.83 8.67
N ILE A 45 8.20 -11.49 8.21
CA ILE A 45 6.95 -12.13 8.63
C ILE A 45 6.35 -12.82 7.40
N SER A 46 6.12 -14.12 7.47
CA SER A 46 5.48 -14.86 6.39
C SER A 46 3.95 -14.70 6.40
N ALA A 47 3.29 -15.05 5.31
CA ALA A 47 1.83 -15.06 5.21
C ALA A 47 1.16 -15.99 6.23
N GLU A 48 1.87 -17.02 6.69
CA GLU A 48 1.43 -17.98 7.70
C GLU A 48 1.75 -17.53 9.13
N GLY A 49 2.29 -16.32 9.31
CA GLY A 49 2.68 -15.78 10.61
C GLY A 49 3.97 -16.34 11.19
N LEU A 50 4.87 -16.85 10.34
CA LEU A 50 6.23 -17.18 10.76
C LEU A 50 7.05 -15.90 10.84
N PHE A 51 7.48 -15.55 12.05
CA PHE A 51 8.36 -14.41 12.32
C PHE A 51 9.81 -14.89 12.30
N GLN A 52 10.67 -14.24 11.52
CA GLN A 52 12.09 -14.53 11.40
C GLN A 52 12.90 -13.25 11.62
N THR A 53 13.92 -13.30 12.48
CA THR A 53 14.73 -12.12 12.81
C THR A 53 16.11 -12.51 13.33
N HIS A 54 17.03 -11.56 13.41
CA HIS A 54 18.30 -11.73 14.10
C HIS A 54 18.27 -11.00 15.43
N LEU A 55 19.02 -11.49 16.41
CA LEU A 55 19.21 -10.80 17.68
C LEU A 55 20.70 -10.53 17.94
N GLU A 56 21.00 -9.36 18.49
CA GLU A 56 22.34 -8.92 18.87
C GLU A 56 22.27 -8.08 20.17
N GLY A 57 23.29 -8.16 21.02
CA GLY A 57 23.44 -7.29 22.18
C GLY A 57 23.62 -8.03 23.51
N HIS A 58 23.39 -7.31 24.60
CA HIS A 58 23.68 -7.77 25.95
C HIS A 58 22.70 -8.87 26.40
N ASN A 59 23.25 -9.96 26.93
CA ASN A 59 22.50 -11.13 27.44
C ASN A 59 21.54 -11.79 26.42
N CYS A 60 21.79 -11.65 25.12
CA CYS A 60 21.12 -12.51 24.14
C CYS A 60 21.50 -13.98 24.42
N PRO A 61 20.55 -14.92 24.46
CA PRO A 61 20.87 -16.31 24.75
C PRO A 61 21.81 -16.85 23.67
N PRO A 62 22.85 -17.60 24.07
CA PRO A 62 23.76 -18.21 23.12
C PRO A 62 22.97 -19.16 22.23
N THR A 63 23.30 -19.19 20.94
CA THR A 63 22.77 -20.22 20.07
C THR A 63 23.22 -21.60 20.53
N PRO A 64 22.46 -22.65 20.18
CA PRO A 64 22.85 -24.03 20.45
C PRO A 64 24.22 -24.44 19.89
N ASN A 65 24.83 -23.63 19.01
CA ASN A 65 26.07 -23.95 18.31
C ASN A 65 27.11 -22.85 18.55
N ASN A 66 28.05 -23.12 19.46
CA ASN A 66 29.24 -22.32 19.81
C ASN A 66 30.07 -21.90 18.58
N ALA A 67 29.69 -20.81 17.91
CA ALA A 67 30.51 -20.12 16.93
C ALA A 67 30.50 -18.63 17.27
N SER A 68 31.67 -18.01 17.26
CA SER A 68 31.98 -16.63 17.61
C SER A 68 31.39 -15.56 16.67
N ASP A 69 30.36 -15.90 15.89
CA ASP A 69 29.63 -14.99 15.02
C ASP A 69 28.20 -14.85 15.55
N TYR A 70 27.95 -13.74 16.26
CA TYR A 70 26.69 -13.39 16.92
C TYR A 70 25.59 -12.97 15.92
N SER A 71 25.23 -13.85 15.01
CA SER A 71 24.12 -13.63 14.07
C SER A 71 23.22 -14.86 14.03
N SER A 72 22.37 -14.99 15.03
CA SER A 72 21.43 -16.10 15.14
C SER A 72 20.06 -15.74 14.60
N VAL A 73 19.56 -16.59 13.69
CA VAL A 73 18.21 -16.47 13.15
C VAL A 73 17.24 -17.08 14.15
N TYR A 74 16.34 -16.27 14.71
CA TYR A 74 15.24 -16.72 15.54
C TYR A 74 13.99 -16.83 14.69
N GLN A 75 13.25 -17.93 14.89
CA GLN A 75 11.97 -18.17 14.24
C GLN A 75 10.92 -18.54 15.27
N PHE A 76 9.78 -17.86 15.24
CA PHE A 76 8.63 -18.22 16.06
C PHE A 76 7.34 -17.98 15.28
N LYS A 77 6.32 -18.80 15.56
CA LYS A 77 5.01 -18.68 14.92
C LYS A 77 4.10 -17.83 15.77
N VAL A 78 3.49 -16.82 15.17
CA VAL A 78 2.56 -15.90 15.84
C VAL A 78 1.15 -16.17 15.33
N GLN A 79 0.19 -16.26 16.25
CA GLN A 79 -1.24 -16.19 15.90
C GLN A 79 -1.64 -14.70 15.79
N MET A 80 -1.69 -14.20 14.55
CA MET A 80 -2.00 -12.80 14.26
C MET A 80 -3.50 -12.61 14.08
N GLU A 81 -4.23 -12.52 15.19
CA GLU A 81 -5.68 -12.32 15.20
C GLU A 81 -6.07 -10.84 15.23
N ASN A 82 -5.18 -9.95 15.67
CA ASN A 82 -5.43 -8.51 15.86
C ASN A 82 -4.28 -7.63 15.32
N THR A 83 -4.45 -6.31 15.40
CA THR A 83 -3.39 -5.30 15.14
C THR A 83 -2.32 -5.25 16.22
N THR A 84 -2.52 -5.95 17.34
CA THR A 84 -1.55 -6.11 18.41
C THR A 84 -1.41 -7.57 18.80
N PHE A 85 -0.20 -8.00 19.12
CA PHE A 85 0.04 -9.27 19.79
C PHE A 85 1.24 -9.17 20.73
N GLN A 86 1.24 -9.99 21.78
CA GLN A 86 2.36 -10.10 22.70
C GLN A 86 3.02 -11.46 22.52
N GLN A 87 4.34 -11.46 22.42
CA GLN A 87 5.13 -12.69 22.40
C GLN A 87 6.15 -12.62 23.53
N VAL A 88 6.20 -13.68 24.33
CA VAL A 88 7.29 -13.86 25.26
C VAL A 88 8.48 -14.35 24.45
N ILE A 89 9.52 -13.52 24.39
CA ILE A 89 10.79 -13.81 23.74
C ILE A 89 11.82 -13.90 24.86
N PHE A 90 12.29 -15.12 25.11
CA PHE A 90 13.11 -15.48 26.27
C PHE A 90 12.35 -15.39 27.59
N ASP A 91 12.93 -15.98 28.64
CA ASP A 91 12.25 -16.24 29.92
C ASP A 91 11.71 -14.98 30.64
N TYR A 92 12.03 -13.76 30.17
CA TYR A 92 11.65 -12.52 30.84
C TYR A 92 11.32 -11.32 29.95
N THR A 93 11.37 -11.41 28.61
CA THR A 93 11.03 -10.27 27.75
C THR A 93 9.70 -10.51 27.06
N VAL A 94 8.65 -9.86 27.57
CA VAL A 94 7.39 -9.75 26.83
C VAL A 94 7.57 -8.63 25.84
N VAL A 95 7.49 -8.97 24.56
CA VAL A 95 7.52 -8.02 23.47
C VAL A 95 6.11 -7.86 22.95
N GLU A 96 5.56 -6.66 23.09
CA GLU A 96 4.32 -6.29 22.41
C GLU A 96 4.65 -5.77 21.02
N PHE A 97 4.03 -6.38 20.00
CA PHE A 97 4.09 -5.99 18.61
C PHE A 97 2.80 -5.24 18.28
N VAL A 98 2.93 -3.99 17.86
CA VAL A 98 1.80 -3.15 17.42
C VAL A 98 1.98 -2.82 15.95
N LEU A 99 1.06 -3.27 15.10
CA LEU A 99 0.93 -2.81 13.72
C LEU A 99 0.06 -1.56 13.72
N ASP A 100 0.69 -0.41 13.53
CA ASP A 100 -0.05 0.84 13.39
C ASP A 100 -0.51 1.09 11.95
N THR A 101 -1.27 2.16 11.74
CA THR A 101 -1.78 2.56 10.42
C THR A 101 -0.67 3.05 9.48
N GLN A 102 0.58 3.17 9.96
CA GLN A 102 1.72 3.70 9.22
C GLN A 102 2.70 2.60 8.79
N ASP A 103 2.28 1.33 8.81
CA ASP A 103 3.14 0.18 8.55
C ASP A 103 4.42 0.22 9.42
N THR A 104 4.26 0.60 10.69
CA THR A 104 5.30 0.41 11.69
C THR A 104 4.94 -0.76 12.61
N ILE A 105 5.97 -1.54 12.95
CA ILE A 105 5.92 -2.45 14.08
C ILE A 105 6.62 -1.74 15.23
N ARG A 106 6.03 -1.72 16.40
CA ARG A 106 6.73 -1.34 17.64
C ARG A 106 6.91 -2.56 18.48
N THR A 107 8.13 -2.79 18.97
CA THR A 107 8.41 -3.78 19.99
C THR A 107 8.65 -3.07 21.30
N GLN A 108 7.72 -3.21 22.24
CA GLN A 108 7.88 -2.66 23.58
C GLN A 108 8.34 -3.75 24.54
N ASN A 109 9.44 -3.50 25.26
CA ASN A 109 9.83 -4.36 26.37
C ASN A 109 9.09 -3.88 27.63
N LEU A 110 8.10 -4.67 28.05
CA LEU A 110 7.24 -4.31 29.20
C LEU A 110 8.01 -4.15 30.53
N ASN A 111 9.23 -4.67 30.62
CA ASN A 111 10.08 -4.59 31.82
C ASN A 111 11.15 -3.49 31.74
N ASN A 112 11.47 -2.97 30.55
CA ASN A 112 12.50 -1.96 30.35
C ASN A 112 12.33 -1.22 29.01
N SER A 113 11.79 0.00 29.05
CA SER A 113 11.65 0.87 27.86
C SER A 113 12.99 1.23 27.19
N LYS A 114 14.11 0.95 27.86
CA LYS A 114 15.50 0.87 27.34
C LYS A 114 15.63 0.15 25.99
N CYS A 115 14.76 -0.85 25.81
CA CYS A 115 14.86 -1.86 24.77
C CYS A 115 13.76 -1.75 23.72
N ASP A 116 13.05 -0.62 23.66
CA ASP A 116 12.00 -0.41 22.66
C ASP A 116 12.63 -0.23 21.28
N VAL A 117 12.05 -0.89 20.26
CA VAL A 117 12.52 -0.85 18.87
C VAL A 117 11.34 -0.53 17.96
N ASN A 118 11.56 0.35 16.99
CA ASN A 118 10.60 0.60 15.93
C ASN A 118 11.11 -0.02 14.62
N TYR A 119 10.22 -0.69 13.90
CA TYR A 119 10.47 -1.22 12.57
C TYR A 119 9.56 -0.51 11.59
N THR A 120 10.08 -0.25 10.40
CA THR A 120 9.31 0.23 9.26
C THR A 120 9.32 -0.84 8.18
N ARG A 121 8.16 -1.10 7.59
CA ARG A 121 8.05 -2.04 6.46
C ARG A 121 8.82 -1.49 5.26
N ASN A 122 9.83 -2.22 4.80
CA ASN A 122 10.70 -1.79 3.69
C ASN A 122 10.43 -2.54 2.38
N ASP A 123 9.58 -3.59 2.40
CA ASP A 123 9.13 -4.27 1.19
C ASP A 123 7.80 -3.79 0.64
N VAL A 124 7.08 -2.91 1.36
CA VAL A 124 5.92 -2.22 0.78
C VAL A 124 6.42 -0.97 0.10
N ALA A 125 6.32 -0.98 -1.22
CA ALA A 125 6.59 0.19 -2.03
C ALA A 125 5.74 1.35 -1.49
N LYS A 126 6.36 2.33 -0.81
CA LYS A 126 5.63 3.50 -0.28
C LYS A 126 4.93 4.20 -1.44
N PRO A 127 3.63 4.54 -1.33
CA PRO A 127 2.89 5.13 -2.42
C PRO A 127 3.60 6.40 -2.89
N ASN A 128 4.00 6.41 -4.16
CA ASN A 128 4.63 7.56 -4.77
C ASN A 128 3.60 8.23 -5.66
N TRP A 129 2.99 9.32 -5.23
CA TRP A 129 1.98 9.97 -6.08
C TRP A 129 2.61 10.92 -7.10
N ILE A 130 3.84 11.38 -6.86
CA ILE A 130 4.53 12.39 -7.68
C ILE A 130 4.79 11.86 -9.08
N GLY A 131 4.42 12.64 -10.09
CA GLY A 131 4.63 12.31 -11.50
C GLY A 131 3.53 12.84 -12.41
N LEU A 132 3.61 12.44 -13.69
CA LEU A 132 2.60 12.71 -14.69
C LEU A 132 1.71 11.49 -14.89
N TRP A 133 0.41 11.73 -15.00
CA TRP A 133 -0.63 10.72 -15.04
C TRP A 133 -1.59 10.99 -16.19
N ASP A 134 -1.68 10.07 -17.14
CA ASP A 134 -2.63 10.13 -18.24
C ASP A 134 -4.01 9.70 -17.74
N VAL A 135 -4.95 10.64 -17.72
CA VAL A 135 -6.33 10.41 -17.30
C VAL A 135 -7.02 9.53 -18.33
N LYS A 136 -7.62 8.44 -17.87
CA LYS A 136 -8.36 7.51 -18.72
C LYS A 136 -9.79 7.98 -18.93
N PRO A 137 -10.33 7.82 -20.15
CA PRO A 137 -11.74 8.06 -20.41
C PRO A 137 -12.58 7.10 -19.55
N GLY A 138 -13.71 7.59 -19.05
CA GLY A 138 -14.59 6.80 -18.17
C GLY A 138 -15.59 7.64 -17.39
N CYS A 139 -15.30 8.93 -17.21
CA CYS A 139 -16.23 9.89 -16.63
C CYS A 139 -17.19 10.44 -17.70
N ASN A 140 -18.48 10.57 -17.36
CA ASN A 140 -19.51 11.11 -18.25
C ASN A 140 -19.51 12.65 -18.23
N GLU A 141 -18.89 13.29 -19.23
CA GLU A 141 -18.74 14.76 -19.31
C GLU A 141 -20.08 15.52 -19.42
N ASP A 142 -21.16 14.88 -19.85
CA ASP A 142 -22.49 15.50 -19.94
C ASP A 142 -23.11 15.73 -18.55
N GLU A 143 -22.75 14.87 -17.58
CA GLU A 143 -23.33 14.88 -16.24
C GLU A 143 -22.33 15.20 -15.13
N CYS A 144 -21.04 15.11 -15.42
CA CYS A 144 -19.98 15.15 -14.43
C CYS A 144 -18.92 16.20 -14.78
N CYS A 145 -18.28 16.73 -13.75
CA CYS A 145 -17.02 17.43 -13.95
C CYS A 145 -15.85 16.43 -13.96
N CYS A 146 -15.33 16.14 -15.14
CA CYS A 146 -14.36 15.09 -15.38
C CYS A 146 -12.93 15.64 -15.45
N PHE A 147 -11.98 14.96 -14.84
CA PHE A 147 -10.57 15.16 -15.16
C PHE A 147 -10.29 14.69 -16.60
N VAL A 148 -9.47 15.44 -17.33
CA VAL A 148 -9.13 15.13 -18.72
C VAL A 148 -7.64 15.33 -18.98
N ASN A 149 -7.17 14.82 -20.12
CA ASN A 149 -5.78 14.90 -20.57
C ASN A 149 -4.82 14.25 -19.55
N GLN A 150 -3.98 15.06 -18.92
CA GLN A 150 -2.92 14.64 -18.03
C GLN A 150 -3.03 15.42 -16.72
N ALA A 151 -2.85 14.70 -15.61
CA ALA A 151 -2.70 15.29 -14.29
C ALA A 151 -1.22 15.26 -13.89
N SER A 152 -0.74 16.35 -13.33
CA SER A 152 0.56 16.44 -12.69
C SER A 152 0.39 16.41 -11.18
N VAL A 153 1.15 15.54 -10.52
CA VAL A 153 1.24 15.52 -9.06
C VAL A 153 2.63 15.95 -8.66
N SER A 154 2.72 17.01 -7.85
CA SER A 154 3.98 17.61 -7.40
C SER A 154 3.99 17.78 -5.89
N SER A 155 5.17 17.83 -5.27
CA SER A 155 5.31 18.13 -3.84
C SER A 155 5.41 19.63 -3.59
N ASN A 156 4.82 20.10 -2.50
CA ASN A 156 4.98 21.45 -1.97
C ASN A 156 5.25 21.39 -0.44
N PRO A 157 5.52 22.52 0.24
CA PRO A 157 5.79 22.53 1.68
C PRO A 157 4.64 22.05 2.58
N HIS A 158 3.41 22.00 2.06
CA HIS A 158 2.19 21.62 2.76
C HIS A 158 1.70 20.20 2.40
N GLY A 159 2.32 19.53 1.43
CA GLY A 159 1.95 18.18 1.01
C GLY A 159 2.13 17.97 -0.48
N LEU A 160 1.15 17.36 -1.13
CA LEU A 160 1.17 17.15 -2.57
C LEU A 160 0.09 18.03 -3.22
N THR A 161 0.36 18.48 -4.43
CA THR A 161 -0.60 19.22 -5.24
C THR A 161 -0.89 18.44 -6.51
N ILE A 162 -2.19 18.27 -6.79
CA ILE A 162 -2.70 17.76 -8.06
C ILE A 162 -3.07 18.97 -8.93
N ASP A 163 -2.59 18.95 -10.16
CA ASP A 163 -2.71 20.02 -11.15
C ASP A 163 -3.20 19.37 -12.46
N THR A 164 -4.43 19.68 -12.88
CA THR A 164 -5.12 18.93 -13.94
C THR A 164 -6.15 19.78 -14.68
N ASP A 165 -6.38 19.43 -15.94
CA ASP A 165 -7.50 19.96 -16.70
C ASP A 165 -8.81 19.27 -16.31
N VAL A 166 -9.91 20.01 -16.42
CA VAL A 166 -11.28 19.50 -16.20
C VAL A 166 -12.19 19.85 -17.38
N ARG A 167 -13.17 18.98 -17.62
CA ARG A 167 -14.19 19.16 -18.67
C ARG A 167 -15.55 18.60 -18.22
N GLY A 168 -16.60 19.21 -18.73
CA GLY A 168 -17.98 18.80 -18.51
C GLY A 168 -18.85 20.01 -18.15
N ALA A 169 -20.15 19.92 -18.44
CA ALA A 169 -21.08 21.03 -18.20
C ALA A 169 -21.06 21.53 -16.74
N PRO A 170 -21.02 20.66 -15.70
CA PRO A 170 -20.96 21.12 -14.32
C PRO A 170 -19.68 21.89 -13.97
N CYS A 171 -18.52 21.56 -14.57
CA CYS A 171 -17.28 22.31 -14.30
C CYS A 171 -17.40 23.75 -14.80
N GLN A 172 -17.95 23.93 -16.00
CA GLN A 172 -18.01 25.24 -16.65
C GLN A 172 -18.91 26.19 -15.85
N GLU A 173 -20.01 25.69 -15.33
CA GLU A 173 -20.93 26.46 -14.48
C GLU A 173 -20.34 26.78 -13.11
N GLN A 174 -19.63 25.84 -12.48
CA GLN A 174 -19.15 26.00 -11.10
C GLN A 174 -17.81 26.73 -10.99
N LEU A 175 -16.88 26.46 -11.90
CA LEU A 175 -15.50 26.94 -11.80
C LEU A 175 -15.21 28.09 -12.75
N ASN A 176 -15.96 28.21 -13.85
CA ASN A 176 -15.60 29.09 -14.97
C ASN A 176 -14.12 28.93 -15.41
N ALA A 177 -13.59 27.71 -15.28
CA ALA A 177 -12.21 27.36 -15.56
C ALA A 177 -12.13 25.95 -16.15
N SER A 178 -11.20 25.75 -17.08
CA SER A 178 -10.88 24.43 -17.67
C SER A 178 -9.76 23.71 -16.93
N HIS A 179 -9.31 24.25 -15.80
CA HIS A 179 -8.11 23.85 -15.11
C HIS A 179 -8.28 24.04 -13.60
N VAL A 180 -7.83 23.05 -12.82
CA VAL A 180 -7.94 23.07 -11.36
C VAL A 180 -6.65 22.61 -10.72
N LYS A 181 -6.39 23.17 -9.53
CA LYS A 181 -5.28 22.82 -8.68
C LYS A 181 -5.77 22.64 -7.25
N PHE A 182 -5.45 21.50 -6.64
CA PHE A 182 -5.86 21.22 -5.26
C PHE A 182 -4.81 20.39 -4.54
N ASP A 183 -4.70 20.63 -3.23
CA ASP A 183 -3.74 19.95 -2.37
C ASP A 183 -4.34 18.68 -1.77
N ILE A 184 -3.51 17.66 -1.62
CA ILE A 184 -3.78 16.43 -0.87
C ILE A 184 -2.79 16.30 0.31
N PRO A 185 -3.15 15.58 1.37
CA PRO A 185 -2.29 15.43 2.56
C PRO A 185 -0.87 14.96 2.24
N SER A 186 0.10 15.43 3.03
CA SER A 186 1.55 15.18 2.86
C SER A 186 1.98 13.74 3.11
N GLN A 187 1.16 12.95 3.79
CA GLN A 187 1.36 11.51 3.98
C GLN A 187 0.34 10.79 3.11
N PRO A 188 0.57 10.67 1.80
CA PRO A 188 -0.43 10.08 0.95
C PRO A 188 -0.42 8.58 1.24
N GLU A 189 -1.47 8.10 1.89
CA GLU A 189 -1.71 6.66 1.95
C GLU A 189 -1.99 6.15 0.52
N PHE A 190 -2.04 4.83 0.35
CA PHE A 190 -2.55 4.27 -0.91
C PHE A 190 -4.00 4.69 -1.18
N VAL A 191 -4.72 5.22 -0.19
CA VAL A 191 -6.10 5.71 -0.32
C VAL A 191 -6.22 7.09 0.34
N ASN A 192 -6.75 8.07 -0.38
CA ASN A 192 -7.08 9.39 0.16
C ASN A 192 -8.54 9.74 -0.14
N GLU A 193 -9.24 10.39 0.79
CA GLU A 193 -10.59 10.91 0.59
C GLU A 193 -10.61 12.43 0.72
N LEU A 194 -11.16 13.11 -0.29
CA LEU A 194 -11.27 14.57 -0.28
C LEU A 194 -12.53 15.06 -1.00
N ILE A 195 -12.96 16.26 -0.65
CA ILE A 195 -14.03 16.96 -1.34
C ILE A 195 -13.43 17.71 -2.53
N ILE A 196 -13.88 17.37 -3.74
CA ILE A 196 -13.51 18.04 -4.98
C ILE A 196 -14.80 18.48 -5.64
N LEU A 197 -14.90 19.78 -5.93
CA LEU A 197 -16.03 20.39 -6.64
C LEU A 197 -17.38 20.04 -5.99
N GLY A 198 -17.41 20.11 -4.65
CA GLY A 198 -18.60 19.83 -3.85
C GLY A 198 -18.96 18.34 -3.70
N SER A 199 -18.12 17.42 -4.20
CA SER A 199 -18.36 15.98 -4.07
C SER A 199 -17.22 15.24 -3.37
N TRP A 200 -17.55 14.19 -2.61
CA TRP A 200 -16.61 13.29 -1.96
C TRP A 200 -15.99 12.33 -2.97
N ASN A 201 -14.67 12.34 -3.03
CA ASN A 201 -13.89 11.54 -3.95
C ASN A 201 -12.86 10.72 -3.17
N ARG A 202 -12.82 9.42 -3.46
CA ARG A 202 -11.78 8.51 -2.97
C ARG A 202 -10.78 8.27 -4.09
N PHE A 203 -9.52 8.60 -3.84
CA PHE A 203 -8.40 8.30 -4.71
C PHE A 203 -7.67 7.09 -4.15
N ALA A 204 -7.37 6.10 -4.98
CA ALA A 204 -6.57 4.94 -4.60
C ALA A 204 -5.44 4.73 -5.60
N GLN A 205 -4.23 4.44 -5.13
CA GLN A 205 -3.10 4.06 -5.99
C GLN A 205 -2.93 2.53 -5.98
N SER A 206 -2.59 1.94 -7.12
CA SER A 206 -2.24 0.52 -7.21
C SER A 206 -0.90 0.23 -6.51
N VAL A 207 -0.70 -1.02 -6.07
CA VAL A 207 0.54 -1.45 -5.38
C VAL A 207 1.78 -1.28 -6.25
N ASP A 208 1.66 -1.48 -7.56
CA ASP A 208 2.73 -1.24 -8.54
C ASP A 208 2.94 0.26 -8.86
N GLN A 209 2.14 1.14 -8.25
CA GLN A 209 2.20 2.59 -8.34
C GLN A 209 2.03 3.15 -9.76
N ASN A 210 1.48 2.37 -10.68
CA ASN A 210 1.29 2.79 -12.07
C ASN A 210 -0.13 3.23 -12.39
N THR A 211 -1.09 2.97 -11.49
CA THR A 211 -2.50 3.32 -11.70
C THR A 211 -3.06 4.09 -10.51
N ILE A 212 -3.83 5.14 -10.79
CA ILE A 212 -4.69 5.81 -9.83
C ILE A 212 -6.14 5.53 -10.21
N TYR A 213 -6.95 5.21 -9.21
CA TYR A 213 -8.39 5.07 -9.30
C TYR A 213 -9.03 6.23 -8.55
N GLN A 214 -9.87 7.03 -9.20
CA GLN A 214 -10.71 8.02 -8.56
C GLN A 214 -12.15 7.53 -8.56
N LYS A 215 -12.73 7.38 -7.38
CA LYS A 215 -14.12 7.00 -7.20
C LYS A 215 -14.89 8.15 -6.59
N ASN A 216 -15.87 8.68 -7.31
CA ASN A 216 -16.82 9.61 -6.73
C ASN A 216 -17.83 8.83 -5.87
N LEU A 217 -17.86 9.11 -4.57
CA LEU A 217 -18.64 8.34 -3.60
C LEU A 217 -20.15 8.63 -3.68
N GLN A 218 -20.53 9.80 -4.20
CA GLN A 218 -21.93 10.19 -4.37
C GLN A 218 -22.47 9.83 -5.76
N TYR A 219 -21.64 9.98 -6.80
CA TYR A 219 -22.02 9.79 -8.19
C TYR A 219 -21.04 8.83 -8.88
N PRO A 220 -21.21 7.50 -8.76
CA PRO A 220 -20.23 6.53 -9.28
C PRO A 220 -19.89 6.65 -10.77
N ARG A 221 -20.80 7.20 -11.59
CA ARG A 221 -20.59 7.50 -13.02
C ARG A 221 -19.64 8.68 -13.30
N CYS A 222 -19.28 9.44 -12.27
CA CYS A 222 -18.27 10.49 -12.28
C CYS A 222 -16.91 9.97 -11.73
N SER A 223 -16.69 8.66 -11.79
CA SER A 223 -15.43 8.03 -11.43
C SER A 223 -14.54 7.93 -12.67
N ALA A 224 -13.23 7.99 -12.47
CA ALA A 224 -12.22 7.89 -13.50
C ALA A 224 -11.00 7.12 -12.99
N GLY A 225 -10.07 6.84 -13.89
CA GLY A 225 -8.75 6.35 -13.52
C GLY A 225 -7.68 7.16 -14.24
N ALA A 226 -6.43 7.00 -13.81
CA ALA A 226 -5.28 7.53 -14.51
C ALA A 226 -4.14 6.51 -14.50
N ILE A 227 -3.33 6.50 -15.55
CA ILE A 227 -2.14 5.64 -15.64
C ILE A 227 -0.92 6.53 -15.70
N ARG A 228 0.13 6.16 -14.97
CA ARG A 228 1.38 6.91 -14.96
C ARG A 228 2.02 6.92 -16.35
N VAL A 229 2.48 8.09 -16.79
CA VAL A 229 3.12 8.27 -18.11
C VAL A 229 4.46 7.56 -18.20
N THR A 230 5.29 7.72 -17.17
CA THR A 230 6.56 7.00 -17.01
C THR A 230 6.38 6.08 -15.82
N PRO A 231 6.46 4.75 -15.96
CA PRO A 231 6.27 3.82 -14.86
C PRO A 231 7.08 4.22 -13.63
N ALA A 232 6.55 3.98 -12.44
CA ALA A 232 7.30 4.22 -11.22
C ALA A 232 8.61 3.44 -11.36
N THR A 233 9.75 4.13 -11.27
CA THR A 233 11.02 3.42 -11.16
C THR A 233 10.94 2.72 -9.83
N ASN A 234 10.52 1.45 -9.83
CA ASN A 234 10.63 0.62 -8.66
C ASN A 234 12.07 0.81 -8.21
N ALA A 235 12.26 1.34 -7.01
CA ALA A 235 13.54 1.31 -6.35
C ALA A 235 13.83 -0.17 -6.00
N SER A 236 13.90 -0.99 -7.04
CA SER A 236 14.43 -2.34 -7.02
C SER A 236 15.89 -2.13 -6.65
N THR A 237 16.19 -2.40 -5.39
CA THR A 237 17.44 -3.01 -4.93
C THR A 237 18.40 -3.26 -6.09
N ALA A 238 19.18 -2.22 -6.45
CA ALA A 238 20.29 -2.39 -7.35
C ALA A 238 21.32 -3.19 -6.56
N GLU A 239 21.30 -4.51 -6.77
CA GLU A 239 22.37 -5.38 -6.33
C GLU A 239 23.68 -4.86 -6.96
N PRO A 240 24.73 -4.60 -6.17
CA PRO A 240 25.96 -4.03 -6.69
C PRO A 240 26.71 -5.07 -7.53
N GLY A 241 26.68 -4.91 -8.85
CA GLY A 241 27.50 -5.65 -9.82
C GLY A 241 26.64 -6.30 -10.90
N THR A 242 26.85 -6.13 -12.19
CA THR A 242 28.06 -5.86 -12.96
C THR A 242 27.67 -5.16 -14.26
N THR A 243 28.58 -4.35 -14.80
CA THR A 243 28.50 -3.67 -16.10
C THR A 243 27.89 -4.53 -17.21
N ALA A 244 26.72 -4.14 -17.72
CA ALA A 244 26.23 -4.58 -19.01
C ALA A 244 25.74 -3.40 -19.86
N LYS A 245 26.11 -3.52 -21.13
CA LYS A 245 26.27 -2.50 -22.17
C LYS A 245 24.93 -2.18 -22.84
N HIS A 246 24.76 -0.92 -23.24
CA HIS A 246 23.74 -0.36 -24.15
C HIS A 246 22.99 -1.38 -25.04
N SER A 247 21.65 -1.28 -25.04
CA SER A 247 20.88 -1.44 -26.26
C SER A 247 19.60 -0.61 -26.20
N SER A 248 19.47 0.32 -27.14
CA SER A 248 18.29 1.14 -27.34
C SER A 248 17.32 0.40 -28.25
N SER A 249 16.07 0.22 -27.83
CA SER A 249 15.00 -0.19 -28.75
C SER A 249 13.74 0.62 -28.50
N LEU A 250 13.44 1.45 -29.51
CA LEU A 250 12.19 2.14 -29.78
C LEU A 250 11.10 1.10 -30.08
N SER A 251 9.92 1.18 -29.45
CA SER A 251 8.74 0.44 -29.89
C SER A 251 7.54 1.37 -30.08
N ILE A 252 6.91 1.16 -31.22
CA ILE A 252 5.86 1.95 -31.88
C ILE A 252 4.50 1.65 -31.24
N TYR A 253 3.62 2.66 -31.21
CA TYR A 253 2.21 2.53 -30.86
C TYR A 253 1.48 1.63 -31.88
N GLU A 254 0.77 0.60 -31.42
CA GLU A 254 -0.31 -0.03 -32.17
C GLU A 254 -1.66 0.24 -31.46
N THR A 255 -2.50 1.02 -32.12
CA THR A 255 -3.92 1.19 -31.78
C THR A 255 -4.70 0.00 -32.30
N ASN A 256 -5.27 -0.82 -31.41
CA ASN A 256 -6.29 -1.80 -31.78
C ASN A 256 -7.68 -1.22 -31.50
N THR A 257 -8.32 -0.78 -32.57
CA THR A 257 -9.75 -0.46 -32.66
C THR A 257 -10.51 -1.78 -32.72
N ALA A 258 -11.25 -2.15 -31.67
CA ALA A 258 -12.24 -3.21 -31.74
C ALA A 258 -13.64 -2.58 -31.91
N VAL A 259 -14.12 -2.66 -33.15
CA VAL A 259 -15.51 -2.42 -33.54
C VAL A 259 -16.33 -3.61 -33.04
N PHE A 260 -17.33 -3.36 -32.18
CA PHE A 260 -18.48 -4.25 -32.04
C PHE A 260 -19.76 -3.44 -32.20
N ALA A 261 -20.36 -3.59 -33.37
CA ALA A 261 -21.79 -3.46 -33.55
C ALA A 261 -22.39 -4.86 -33.44
N ILE A 262 -23.48 -5.02 -32.70
CA ILE A 262 -24.64 -5.87 -33.05
C ILE A 262 -25.85 -5.42 -32.21
N SER A 263 -26.97 -5.42 -32.92
CA SER A 263 -28.28 -4.81 -32.66
C SER A 263 -29.12 -5.40 -31.51
N LEU A 264 -29.86 -4.49 -30.87
CA LEU A 264 -31.34 -4.42 -30.75
C LEU A 264 -32.14 -5.71 -30.50
N VAL A 265 -32.83 -5.77 -29.35
CA VAL A 265 -34.21 -6.28 -29.26
C VAL A 265 -35.03 -5.39 -28.32
N LEU A 266 -36.12 -4.85 -28.85
CA LEU A 266 -37.22 -4.21 -28.13
C LEU A 266 -37.98 -5.22 -27.27
N SER A 267 -38.37 -4.82 -26.06
CA SER A 267 -39.73 -5.09 -25.57
C SER A 267 -40.16 -4.06 -24.54
N LYS A 268 -41.13 -3.23 -24.93
CA LYS A 268 -42.08 -2.60 -24.01
C LYS A 268 -42.80 -3.70 -23.22
N PHE A 269 -43.12 -3.47 -21.95
CA PHE A 269 -44.46 -3.68 -21.35
C PHE A 269 -44.41 -3.43 -19.82
N PHE A 270 -45.37 -2.61 -19.37
CA PHE A 270 -45.68 -2.12 -18.01
C PHE A 270 -44.82 -0.99 -17.44
#